data_AF-A0A067MW29-F1
#
_entry.id   AF-A0A067MW29-F1
#
_cell.length_a   1.000
_cell.length_b   1.000
_cell.length_c   1.000
_cell.angle_alpha   90.00
_cell.angle_beta   90.00
_cell.angle_gamma   90.00
#
_symmetry.space_group_name_H-M   'P 1'
#
loop_
_entity.id
_entity.type
_entity.pdbx_description
1 polymer ?
#
loop_
_entity_poly.entity_id
_entity_poly.type
_entity_poly.pdbx_seq_one_letter_code
_entity_poly.pdbx_strand_id
1 'polypeptide(L)'
;MNSLAFGPLRQRAASAYHHLPRLHTSSLRAYASIHSLHPLPTSTQQPPLSSTVAPEPPSQLASLEGAGPKPSPARPEKKRPQLRATKAALNLTPSAVQRLRQLVSGPTPQLIRIGVRNKGCAGMAYHLEYVEKPGKFDEVVTQDGVKVLIDSKALFSIIGSEMHWQEDRLSSKFIFKNPNIVDACGCGESFNVAA
;
A
#
# COMPACT_ATOMS: atom_id res chain seq x y z
N MET A 1 52.43 -4.48 -42.48
CA MET A 1 52.45 -4.67 -43.94
C MET A 1 51.48 -5.82 -44.20
N ASN A 2 50.20 -5.61 -44.48
CA ASN A 2 49.68 -4.99 -45.69
C ASN A 2 48.42 -4.13 -45.43
N SER A 3 48.35 -3.08 -46.24
CA SER A 3 47.29 -2.09 -46.39
C SER A 3 46.27 -2.54 -47.44
N LEU A 4 45.28 -1.67 -47.72
CA LEU A 4 44.23 -1.67 -48.77
C LEU A 4 42.83 -2.12 -48.25
N ALA A 5 41.84 -1.28 -47.88
CA ALA A 5 41.34 0.05 -48.26
C ALA A 5 40.11 0.05 -49.22
N PHE A 6 39.15 0.97 -48.92
CA PHE A 6 38.02 1.48 -49.73
C PHE A 6 36.87 0.50 -50.07
N GLY A 7 35.57 0.80 -49.98
CA GLY A 7 34.77 1.99 -49.65
C GLY A 7 33.27 1.63 -49.78
N PRO A 8 32.32 2.49 -49.36
CA PRO A 8 30.89 2.16 -49.32
C PRO A 8 30.17 2.39 -50.65
N LEU A 9 29.30 1.45 -51.04
CA LEU A 9 28.46 1.53 -52.24
C LEU A 9 27.10 2.20 -51.94
N ARG A 10 26.75 3.12 -52.83
CA ARG A 10 25.60 4.03 -52.84
C ARG A 10 24.23 3.35 -52.91
N GLN A 11 23.26 4.02 -52.27
CA GLN A 11 21.91 4.38 -52.73
C GLN A 11 21.10 3.38 -53.57
N ARG A 12 19.89 3.06 -53.08
CA ARG A 12 18.68 3.09 -53.94
C ARG A 12 17.50 3.68 -53.18
N ALA A 13 16.85 4.60 -53.88
CA ALA A 13 15.65 5.31 -53.49
C ALA A 13 14.37 4.49 -53.75
N ALA A 14 13.32 4.89 -53.02
CA ALA A 14 11.91 4.98 -53.38
C ALA A 14 11.28 3.87 -54.26
N SER A 15 10.30 3.17 -53.69
CA SER A 15 9.14 2.72 -54.45
C SER A 15 7.87 2.84 -53.62
N ALA A 16 6.87 3.40 -54.29
CA ALA A 16 5.56 3.75 -53.82
C ALA A 16 4.73 2.50 -53.49
N TYR A 17 3.99 2.56 -52.38
CA TYR A 17 2.88 1.65 -52.12
C TYR A 17 1.62 2.47 -51.83
N HIS A 18 0.74 2.43 -52.82
CA HIS A 18 -0.71 2.27 -52.74
C HIS A 18 -1.50 2.99 -51.64
N HIS A 19 -2.25 4.00 -52.12
CA HIS A 19 -3.66 4.27 -51.83
C HIS A 19 -4.35 3.41 -50.76
N LEU A 20 -4.73 4.05 -49.65
CA LEU A 20 -5.77 3.59 -48.74
C LEU A 20 -6.99 4.53 -48.83
N PRO A 21 -8.22 4.00 -48.80
CA PRO A 21 -9.45 4.78 -48.95
C PRO A 21 -9.84 5.52 -47.66
N ARG A 22 -10.48 6.67 -47.86
CA ARG A 22 -11.03 7.57 -46.83
C ARG A 22 -12.02 6.82 -45.92
N LEU A 23 -11.77 6.85 -44.61
CA LEU A 23 -12.73 6.42 -43.61
C LEU A 23 -13.79 7.51 -43.39
N HIS A 24 -15.05 7.11 -43.52
CA HIS A 24 -16.24 7.86 -43.13
C HIS A 24 -16.18 8.22 -41.64
N THR A 25 -16.12 9.51 -41.31
CA THR A 25 -16.29 10.01 -39.94
C THR A 25 -17.78 10.08 -39.63
N SER A 26 -18.28 9.06 -38.93
CA SER A 26 -19.64 9.04 -38.40
C SER A 26 -19.75 9.92 -37.15
N SER A 27 -20.57 10.97 -37.26
CA SER A 27 -21.47 11.48 -36.22
C SER A 27 -20.90 11.71 -34.81
N LEU A 28 -20.37 12.91 -34.57
CA LEU A 28 -20.24 13.47 -33.21
C LEU A 28 -21.60 14.02 -32.78
N ARG A 29 -22.31 13.25 -31.96
CA ARG A 29 -23.52 13.70 -31.26
C ARG A 29 -23.08 14.55 -30.06
N ALA A 30 -23.24 15.86 -30.18
CA ALA A 30 -23.07 16.80 -29.09
C ALA A 30 -24.12 16.54 -28.01
N TYR A 31 -23.70 16.11 -26.83
CA TYR A 31 -24.52 16.13 -25.63
C TYR A 31 -24.10 17.35 -24.80
N ALA A 32 -24.94 18.38 -24.85
CA ALA A 32 -24.83 19.54 -23.99
C ALA A 32 -25.11 19.12 -22.53
N SER A 33 -24.09 19.28 -21.68
CA SER A 33 -24.18 19.07 -20.24
C SER A 33 -24.70 20.36 -19.61
N ILE A 34 -25.91 20.33 -19.05
CA ILE A 34 -26.44 21.39 -18.19
C ILE A 34 -26.47 20.81 -16.78
N HIS A 35 -25.48 21.16 -15.95
CA HIS A 35 -25.60 21.01 -14.51
C HIS A 35 -25.29 22.35 -13.85
N SER A 36 -26.37 22.90 -13.29
CA SER A 36 -26.42 24.12 -12.51
C SER A 36 -25.53 24.04 -11.27
N LEU A 37 -24.70 25.04 -11.12
CA LEU A 37 -24.05 25.43 -9.88
C LEU A 37 -25.13 25.76 -8.83
N HIS A 38 -25.05 25.18 -7.64
CA HIS A 38 -25.79 25.65 -6.47
C HIS A 38 -24.78 26.03 -5.37
N PRO A 39 -24.80 27.28 -4.89
CA PRO A 39 -23.84 27.77 -3.90
C PRO A 39 -24.19 27.35 -2.46
N LEU A 40 -23.13 27.24 -1.64
CA LEU A 40 -23.17 27.16 -0.18
C LEU A 40 -23.85 28.38 0.44
N PRO A 41 -24.64 28.24 1.52
CA PRO A 41 -24.92 29.35 2.42
C PRO A 41 -23.94 29.41 3.59
N THR A 42 -23.38 30.60 3.78
CA THR A 42 -22.49 31.01 4.86
C THR A 42 -23.28 31.77 5.94
N SER A 43 -22.99 31.43 7.20
CA SER A 43 -22.96 32.29 8.42
C SER A 43 -24.22 33.03 8.93
N THR A 44 -24.51 32.85 10.23
CA THR A 44 -24.99 33.88 11.19
C THR A 44 -24.78 33.30 12.60
N GLN A 45 -23.70 33.60 13.33
CA GLN A 45 -23.40 34.76 14.20
C GLN A 45 -23.98 34.66 15.64
N GLN A 46 -23.05 34.33 16.56
CA GLN A 46 -22.83 34.60 18.02
C GLN A 46 -23.68 35.69 18.73
N PRO A 47 -23.72 35.82 20.10
CA PRO A 47 -22.53 35.84 20.98
C PRO A 47 -22.78 35.39 22.47
N PRO A 48 -22.01 35.82 23.52
CA PRO A 48 -21.36 34.92 24.50
C PRO A 48 -21.94 35.13 25.93
N LEU A 49 -21.40 34.41 26.94
CA LEU A 49 -21.46 34.62 28.41
C LEU A 49 -21.08 33.24 29.02
N SER A 50 -20.15 33.01 29.94
CA SER A 50 -19.44 33.85 30.89
C SER A 50 -18.17 33.12 31.36
N SER A 51 -17.13 33.91 31.61
CA SER A 51 -16.00 33.64 32.50
C SER A 51 -16.48 33.34 33.93
N THR A 52 -15.74 32.52 34.69
CA THR A 52 -15.46 32.64 36.16
C THR A 52 -14.74 31.36 36.63
N VAL A 53 -13.40 31.39 36.75
CA VAL A 53 -12.62 31.52 38.01
C VAL A 53 -12.58 30.22 38.84
N ALA A 54 -11.40 29.62 38.91
CA ALA A 54 -11.00 28.71 39.99
C ALA A 54 -10.78 29.50 41.28
N PRO A 55 -11.07 28.92 42.45
CA PRO A 55 -9.98 28.80 43.43
C PRO A 55 -10.01 27.49 44.24
N GLU A 56 -8.80 26.99 44.43
CA GLU A 56 -8.16 26.32 45.58
C GLU A 56 -8.87 25.33 46.55
N PRO A 57 -8.09 24.36 47.07
CA PRO A 57 -8.57 23.24 47.88
C PRO A 57 -8.57 23.54 49.39
N PRO A 58 -9.33 22.81 50.20
CA PRO A 58 -9.07 22.73 51.63
C PRO A 58 -8.15 21.55 51.94
N SER A 59 -6.98 21.88 52.50
CA SER A 59 -6.18 20.97 53.32
C SER A 59 -6.72 20.95 54.75
N GLN A 60 -6.79 19.76 55.37
CA GLN A 60 -6.45 19.46 56.77
C GLN A 60 -6.70 17.96 57.03
N LEU A 61 -5.65 17.18 57.19
CA LEU A 61 -5.02 16.77 58.46
C LEU A 61 -5.79 15.68 59.20
N ALA A 62 -5.31 14.44 59.07
CA ALA A 62 -5.35 13.45 60.14
C ALA A 62 -4.15 12.51 59.98
N SER A 63 -3.14 12.75 60.81
CA SER A 63 -1.96 11.93 61.03
C SER A 63 -2.34 10.56 61.60
N LEU A 64 -1.69 9.49 61.17
CA LEU A 64 -1.27 8.41 62.07
C LEU A 64 0.05 7.80 61.57
N GLU A 65 0.98 7.76 62.53
CA GLU A 65 2.33 7.27 62.47
C GLU A 65 2.44 5.76 62.25
N GLY A 66 3.63 5.33 61.79
CA GLY A 66 4.27 4.14 62.33
C GLY A 66 4.22 2.90 61.44
N ALA A 67 5.32 2.65 60.74
CA ALA A 67 6.17 1.46 60.93
C ALA A 67 7.14 1.32 59.75
N GLY A 68 8.43 1.19 60.06
CA GLY A 68 9.51 1.03 59.10
C GLY A 68 9.37 -0.21 58.20
N PRO A 69 10.13 -0.25 57.09
CA PRO A 69 10.01 -1.25 56.05
C PRO A 69 10.51 -2.62 56.55
N LYS A 70 9.59 -3.58 56.71
CA LYS A 70 9.97 -5.00 56.76
C LYS A 70 10.41 -5.43 55.35
N PRO A 71 11.61 -6.02 55.18
CA PRO A 71 12.02 -6.57 53.90
C PRO A 71 11.11 -7.76 53.56
N SER A 72 10.29 -7.59 52.54
CA SER A 72 9.48 -8.67 51.99
C SER A 72 10.43 -9.69 51.34
N PRO A 73 10.30 -10.99 51.63
CA PRO A 73 11.21 -12.01 51.10
C PRO A 73 11.14 -12.00 49.57
N ALA A 74 12.30 -12.01 48.94
CA ALA A 74 12.47 -12.00 47.50
C ALA A 74 11.58 -13.07 46.84
N ARG A 75 10.55 -12.61 46.13
CA ARG A 75 9.75 -13.45 45.25
C ARG A 75 10.69 -14.05 44.20
N PRO A 76 10.64 -15.36 43.91
CA PRO A 76 11.44 -15.95 42.85
C PRO A 76 11.20 -15.15 41.57
N GLU A 77 12.26 -14.55 41.05
CA GLU A 77 12.22 -13.74 39.85
C GLU A 77 11.82 -14.65 38.69
N LYS A 78 10.52 -14.69 38.39
CA LYS A 78 10.02 -15.44 37.24
C LYS A 78 10.69 -14.84 36.01
N LYS A 79 11.54 -15.64 35.34
CA LYS A 79 12.20 -15.27 34.08
C LYS A 79 11.17 -14.58 33.19
N ARG A 80 11.38 -13.28 32.94
CA ARG A 80 10.51 -12.48 32.09
C ARG A 80 10.34 -13.24 30.76
N PRO A 81 9.11 -13.47 30.29
CA PRO A 81 8.89 -14.13 29.01
C PRO A 81 9.69 -13.39 27.94
N GLN A 82 10.62 -14.08 27.29
CA GLN A 82 11.31 -13.53 26.14
C GLN A 82 10.26 -13.24 25.08
N LEU A 83 10.05 -11.96 24.81
CA LEU A 83 9.10 -11.47 23.82
C LEU A 83 9.52 -12.07 22.48
N ARG A 84 8.76 -13.06 22.00
CA ARG A 84 9.03 -13.70 20.71
C ARG A 84 8.92 -12.61 19.65
N ALA A 85 9.91 -12.57 18.75
CA ALA A 85 9.85 -11.68 17.60
C ALA A 85 8.51 -11.87 16.87
N THR A 86 7.77 -10.78 16.70
CA THR A 86 6.49 -10.78 15.99
C THR A 86 6.74 -11.27 14.56
N LYS A 87 5.91 -12.21 14.11
CA LYS A 87 5.98 -12.75 12.74
C LYS A 87 5.78 -11.59 11.74
N ALA A 88 6.54 -11.59 10.65
CA ALA A 88 6.38 -10.59 9.59
C ALA A 88 4.93 -10.53 9.10
N ALA A 89 4.44 -9.32 8.78
CA ALA A 89 3.06 -9.11 8.36
C ALA A 89 2.69 -9.89 7.09
N LEU A 90 3.64 -10.04 6.16
CA LEU A 90 3.47 -10.78 4.91
C LEU A 90 4.64 -11.75 4.72
N ASN A 91 4.34 -12.98 4.27
CA ASN A 91 5.36 -13.94 3.85
C ASN A 91 5.51 -13.90 2.31
N LEU A 92 6.74 -13.93 1.81
CA LEU A 92 7.04 -13.97 0.38
C LEU A 92 7.55 -15.36 0.00
N THR A 93 6.98 -15.98 -1.03
CA THR A 93 7.57 -17.22 -1.55
C THR A 93 8.85 -16.94 -2.33
N PRO A 94 9.72 -17.94 -2.54
CA PRO A 94 10.95 -17.75 -3.33
C PRO A 94 10.68 -17.19 -4.74
N SER A 95 9.59 -17.60 -5.39
CA SER A 95 9.21 -17.09 -6.72
C SER A 95 8.81 -15.61 -6.67
N ALA A 96 8.08 -15.20 -5.62
CA ALA A 96 7.71 -13.81 -5.41
C ALA A 96 8.94 -12.93 -5.16
N VAL A 97 9.86 -13.38 -4.29
CA VAL A 97 11.12 -12.67 -4.02
C VAL A 97 11.93 -12.48 -5.29
N GLN A 98 12.12 -13.56 -6.08
CA GLN A 98 12.86 -13.48 -7.34
C GLN A 98 12.24 -12.46 -8.31
N ARG A 99 10.91 -12.48 -8.45
CA ARG A 99 10.22 -11.53 -9.33
C ARG A 99 10.35 -10.09 -8.82
N LEU A 100 10.16 -9.87 -7.52
CA LEU A 100 10.31 -8.55 -6.92
C LEU A 100 11.71 -7.98 -7.15
N ARG A 101 12.78 -8.79 -6.99
CA ARG A 101 14.15 -8.38 -7.31
C ARG A 101 14.29 -7.86 -8.74
N GLN A 102 13.69 -8.56 -9.70
CA GLN A 102 13.72 -8.17 -11.12
C GLN A 102 12.94 -6.87 -11.37
N LEU A 103 11.81 -6.66 -10.67
CA LEU A 103 11.00 -5.46 -10.83
C LEU A 103 11.67 -4.22 -10.24
N VAL A 104 12.42 -4.37 -9.14
CA VAL A 104 13.12 -3.24 -8.51
C VAL A 104 14.52 -2.98 -9.08
N SER A 105 15.08 -3.91 -9.88
CA SER A 105 16.41 -3.75 -10.52
C SER A 105 16.40 -2.85 -11.75
N GLY A 106 15.33 -2.08 -11.98
CA GLY A 106 15.26 -1.09 -13.05
C GLY A 106 16.26 0.06 -12.86
N PRO A 107 16.43 0.93 -13.88
CA PRO A 107 17.40 2.04 -13.84
C PRO A 107 17.12 3.06 -12.73
N THR A 108 15.86 3.17 -12.29
CA THR A 108 15.45 4.02 -11.16
C THR A 108 15.16 3.14 -9.95
N PRO A 109 15.84 3.35 -8.80
CA PRO A 109 15.53 2.61 -7.59
C PRO A 109 14.12 2.96 -7.13
N GLN A 110 13.24 1.97 -7.18
CA GLN A 110 11.85 2.08 -6.72
C GLN A 110 11.56 0.95 -5.74
N LEU A 111 10.75 1.27 -4.73
CA LEU A 111 10.17 0.30 -3.81
C LEU A 111 8.81 -0.12 -4.34
N ILE A 112 8.40 -1.35 -4.04
CA ILE A 112 7.07 -1.84 -4.35
C ILE A 112 6.23 -1.76 -3.09
N ARG A 113 5.13 -1.00 -3.16
CA ARG A 113 4.12 -0.89 -2.12
C ARG A 113 2.89 -1.71 -2.46
N ILE A 114 2.43 -2.51 -1.51
CA ILE A 114 1.24 -3.34 -1.60
C ILE A 114 0.11 -2.61 -0.87
N GLY A 115 -0.98 -2.37 -1.59
CA GLY A 115 -2.18 -1.73 -1.06
C GLY A 115 -3.44 -2.53 -1.40
N VAL A 116 -4.58 -2.00 -0.99
CA VAL A 116 -5.91 -2.49 -1.38
C VAL A 116 -6.70 -1.39 -2.07
N ARG A 117 -7.55 -1.77 -3.02
CA ARG A 117 -8.48 -0.87 -3.74
C ARG A 117 -9.86 -1.50 -3.78
N ASN A 118 -10.91 -0.70 -3.66
CA ASN A 118 -12.28 -1.18 -3.83
C ASN A 118 -12.48 -1.68 -5.27
N LYS A 119 -13.09 -2.87 -5.43
CA LYS A 119 -13.40 -3.47 -6.72
C LYS A 119 -14.74 -4.22 -6.63
N GLY A 120 -15.66 -3.90 -7.54
CA GLY A 120 -17.01 -4.48 -7.55
C GLY A 120 -17.93 -3.90 -6.48
N CYS A 121 -19.03 -4.60 -6.16
CA CYS A 121 -20.12 -4.07 -5.33
C CYS A 121 -19.78 -3.90 -3.84
N ALA A 122 -18.85 -4.68 -3.29
CA ALA A 122 -18.50 -4.60 -1.86
C ALA A 122 -17.07 -5.08 -1.54
N GLY A 123 -16.29 -5.46 -2.55
CA GLY A 123 -15.00 -6.14 -2.36
C GLY A 123 -13.79 -5.22 -2.43
N MET A 124 -12.65 -5.73 -1.96
CA MET A 124 -11.34 -5.14 -2.15
C MET A 124 -10.47 -6.04 -3.03
N ALA A 125 -9.50 -5.45 -3.71
CA ALA A 125 -8.48 -6.13 -4.49
C ALA A 125 -7.10 -5.63 -4.08
N TYR A 126 -6.11 -6.53 -4.02
CA TYR A 126 -4.73 -6.13 -3.82
C TYR A 126 -4.21 -5.39 -5.05
N HIS A 127 -3.36 -4.40 -4.82
CA HIS A 127 -2.71 -3.64 -5.88
C HIS A 127 -1.27 -3.34 -5.50
N LEU A 128 -0.39 -3.29 -6.49
CA LEU A 128 1.03 -2.96 -6.33
C LEU A 128 1.32 -1.62 -6.97
N GLU A 129 2.05 -0.78 -6.26
CA GLU A 129 2.44 0.56 -6.69
C GLU A 129 3.96 0.73 -6.56
N TYR A 130 4.60 1.37 -7.54
CA TYR A 130 5.99 1.78 -7.42
C TYR A 130 6.07 3.11 -6.67
N VAL A 131 6.92 3.17 -5.66
CA VAL A 131 7.12 4.38 -4.84
C VAL A 131 8.61 4.60 -4.59
N GLU A 132 9.03 5.86 -4.50
CA GLU A 132 10.44 6.19 -4.24
C GLU A 132 10.83 6.02 -2.77
N LYS A 133 9.90 6.33 -1.85
CA LYS A 133 10.14 6.35 -0.41
C LYS A 133 8.97 5.73 0.35
N PRO A 134 9.22 5.10 1.51
CA PRO A 134 8.16 4.65 2.40
C PRO A 134 7.28 5.82 2.89
N GLY A 135 5.97 5.60 2.94
CA GLY A 135 5.05 6.50 3.63
C GLY A 135 5.22 6.47 5.15
N LYS A 136 4.67 7.47 5.84
CA LYS A 136 4.76 7.64 7.30
C LYS A 136 4.25 6.43 8.10
N PHE A 137 3.24 5.74 7.56
CA PHE A 137 2.55 4.63 8.22
C PHE A 137 2.69 3.32 7.44
N ASP A 138 3.57 3.28 6.45
CA ASP A 138 3.80 2.07 5.68
C ASP A 138 4.65 1.11 6.53
N GLU A 139 4.24 -0.16 6.56
CA GLU A 139 5.01 -1.22 7.20
C GLU A 139 6.07 -1.74 6.23
N VAL A 140 7.31 -1.87 6.70
CA VAL A 140 8.43 -2.35 5.89
C VAL A 140 8.62 -3.84 6.15
N VAL A 141 8.42 -4.67 5.12
CA VAL A 141 8.76 -6.08 5.17
C VAL A 141 10.03 -6.32 4.38
N THR A 142 11.05 -6.87 5.05
CA THR A 142 12.31 -7.27 4.41
C THR A 142 12.45 -8.78 4.50
N GLN A 143 12.56 -9.44 3.34
CA GLN A 143 12.77 -10.87 3.26
C GLN A 143 13.75 -11.19 2.14
N ASP A 144 14.75 -12.02 2.43
CA ASP A 144 15.75 -12.46 1.45
C ASP A 144 16.43 -11.28 0.70
N GLY A 145 16.69 -10.18 1.40
CA GLY A 145 17.29 -8.97 0.82
C GLY A 145 16.36 -8.13 -0.07
N VAL A 146 15.08 -8.50 -0.22
CA VAL A 146 14.06 -7.69 -0.89
C VAL A 146 13.28 -6.92 0.15
N LYS A 147 13.04 -5.64 -0.15
CA LYS A 147 12.21 -4.75 0.66
C LYS A 147 10.90 -4.44 -0.06
N VAL A 148 9.79 -4.72 0.59
CA VAL A 148 8.45 -4.33 0.16
C VAL A 148 7.77 -3.49 1.23
N LEU A 149 6.86 -2.64 0.80
CA LEU A 149 6.08 -1.78 1.68
C LEU A 149 4.64 -2.27 1.71
N ILE A 150 3.99 -2.17 2.86
CA ILE A 150 2.56 -2.43 3.02
C ILE A 150 1.90 -1.11 3.40
N ASP A 151 0.91 -0.67 2.62
CA ASP A 151 0.09 0.50 2.98
C ASP A 151 -0.61 0.22 4.31
N SER A 152 -0.56 1.20 5.22
CA SER A 152 -1.33 1.26 6.46
C SER A 152 -2.78 0.76 6.33
N LYS A 153 -3.48 1.11 5.25
CA LYS A 153 -4.87 0.71 5.00
C LYS A 153 -5.04 -0.76 4.64
N ALA A 154 -4.00 -1.35 4.07
CA ALA A 154 -3.98 -2.74 3.63
C ALA A 154 -3.44 -3.69 4.70
N LEU A 155 -2.77 -3.16 5.73
CA LEU A 155 -2.08 -3.94 6.75
C LEU A 155 -2.97 -5.04 7.35
N PHE A 156 -4.15 -4.68 7.86
CA PHE A 156 -5.10 -5.65 8.43
C PHE A 156 -5.59 -6.70 7.45
N SER A 157 -5.73 -6.33 6.17
CA SER A 157 -6.13 -7.26 5.12
C SER A 157 -4.99 -8.14 4.61
N ILE A 158 -3.73 -7.86 4.98
CA ILE A 158 -2.55 -8.60 4.49
C ILE A 158 -1.93 -9.47 5.58
N ILE A 159 -2.11 -9.14 6.86
CA ILE A 159 -1.48 -9.87 7.97
C ILE A 159 -1.71 -11.39 7.86
N GLY A 160 -0.61 -12.14 7.90
CA GLY A 160 -0.61 -13.60 7.85
C GLY A 160 -0.75 -14.17 6.44
N SER A 161 -0.81 -13.33 5.41
CA SER A 161 -0.90 -13.77 4.02
C SER A 161 0.45 -14.24 3.47
N GLU A 162 0.38 -15.02 2.40
CA GLU A 162 1.54 -15.44 1.61
C GLU A 162 1.43 -14.95 0.16
N MET A 163 2.43 -14.21 -0.30
CA MET A 163 2.50 -13.69 -1.66
C MET A 163 3.32 -14.62 -2.55
N HIS A 164 2.74 -15.01 -3.68
CA HIS A 164 3.33 -15.87 -4.70
C HIS A 164 3.43 -15.13 -6.03
N TRP A 165 4.44 -15.46 -6.83
CA TRP A 165 4.43 -15.14 -8.26
C TRP A 165 3.92 -16.35 -9.06
N GLN A 166 2.96 -16.10 -9.94
CA GLN A 166 2.44 -17.08 -10.91
C GLN A 166 2.57 -16.50 -12.31
N GLU A 167 3.10 -17.30 -13.22
CA GLU A 167 3.28 -16.96 -14.63
C GLU A 167 2.73 -18.09 -15.49
N ASP A 168 1.74 -17.75 -16.29
CA ASP A 168 1.06 -18.60 -17.26
C ASP A 168 1.32 -18.06 -18.67
N ARG A 169 0.98 -18.82 -19.71
CA ARG A 169 1.23 -18.43 -21.12
C ARG A 169 0.59 -17.10 -21.53
N LEU A 170 -0.47 -16.68 -20.84
CA LEU A 170 -1.26 -15.48 -21.17
C LEU A 170 -1.21 -14.40 -20.08
N SER A 171 -0.67 -14.69 -18.90
CA SER A 171 -0.71 -13.76 -17.78
C SER A 171 0.39 -14.03 -16.76
N SER A 172 0.92 -12.97 -16.18
CA SER A 172 1.82 -13.06 -15.03
C SER A 172 1.31 -12.15 -13.92
N LYS A 173 1.12 -12.69 -12.71
CA LYS A 173 0.49 -11.97 -11.59
C LYS A 173 1.02 -12.41 -10.25
N PHE A 174 0.91 -11.50 -9.28
CA PHE A 174 1.06 -11.86 -7.87
C PHE A 174 -0.24 -12.42 -7.32
N ILE A 175 -0.15 -13.58 -6.67
CA ILE A 175 -1.26 -14.25 -6.00
C ILE A 175 -1.05 -14.15 -4.50
N PHE A 176 -2.09 -13.71 -3.79
CA PHE A 176 -2.07 -13.61 -2.35
C PHE A 176 -2.95 -14.70 -1.75
N LYS A 177 -2.36 -15.58 -0.95
CA LYS A 177 -3.09 -16.56 -0.15
C LYS A 177 -3.28 -15.99 1.25
N ASN A 178 -4.48 -15.51 1.54
CA ASN A 178 -4.82 -14.94 2.84
C ASN A 178 -5.82 -15.87 3.56
N PRO A 179 -5.44 -16.47 4.71
CA PRO A 179 -6.33 -17.36 5.46
C PRO A 179 -7.54 -16.64 6.10
N ASN A 180 -7.53 -15.30 6.14
CA ASN A 180 -8.59 -14.48 6.75
C ASN A 180 -9.67 -14.06 5.74
N ILE A 181 -9.52 -14.40 4.45
CA ILE A 181 -10.55 -14.12 3.43
C ILE A 181 -11.78 -14.99 3.70
N VAL A 182 -12.93 -14.34 3.86
CA VAL A 182 -14.22 -15.01 4.12
C VAL A 182 -15.01 -15.26 2.84
N ASP A 183 -14.88 -14.37 1.86
CA ASP A 183 -15.62 -14.44 0.62
C ASP A 183 -14.79 -13.84 -0.51
N ALA A 184 -14.91 -14.42 -1.71
CA ALA A 184 -14.22 -13.97 -2.91
C ALA A 184 -15.19 -13.98 -4.09
N CYS A 185 -15.10 -12.97 -4.95
CA CYS A 185 -15.92 -12.90 -6.16
C CYS A 185 -15.63 -14.12 -7.05
N GLY A 186 -16.65 -14.64 -7.75
CA GLY A 186 -16.51 -15.84 -8.60
C GLY A 186 -15.45 -15.74 -9.70
N CYS A 187 -15.05 -14.53 -10.11
CA CYS A 187 -13.93 -14.31 -11.02
C CYS A 187 -12.55 -14.24 -10.34
N GLY A 188 -12.50 -14.26 -9.00
CA GLY A 188 -11.27 -14.24 -8.19
C GLY A 188 -10.56 -12.88 -8.12
N GLU A 189 -11.19 -11.81 -8.59
CA GLU A 189 -10.54 -10.51 -8.71
C GLU A 189 -10.71 -9.60 -7.49
N SER A 190 -11.67 -9.90 -6.61
CA SER A 190 -11.93 -9.16 -5.38
C SER A 190 -12.36 -10.10 -4.25
N PHE A 191 -12.16 -9.65 -3.01
CA PHE A 191 -12.38 -10.44 -1.80
C PHE A 191 -12.86 -9.57 -0.64
N ASN A 192 -13.37 -10.23 0.40
CA ASN A 192 -13.67 -9.65 1.70
C ASN A 192 -12.94 -10.45 2.81
N VAL A 193 -12.56 -9.77 3.88
CA VAL A 193 -11.81 -10.33 5.01
C VAL A 193 -12.71 -10.33 6.25
N ALA A 194 -12.61 -11.36 7.10
CA ALA A 194 -13.30 -11.34 8.38
C ALA A 194 -12.84 -10.12 9.20
N ALA A 195 -13.79 -9.29 9.63
CA ALA A 195 -13.53 -8.18 10.54
C ALA A 195 -13.30 -8.69 11.98
#